data_AF-A0A165GYT8-F1
#
_entry.id   AF-A0A165GYT8-F1
#
_cell.length_a   1.000
_cell.length_b   1.000
_cell.length_c   1.000
_cell.angle_alpha   90.00
_cell.angle_beta   90.00
_cell.angle_gamma   90.00
#
_symmetry.space_group_name_H-M   'P 1'
#
loop_
_entity.id
_entity.type
_entity.pdbx_description
1 polymer ?
#
loop_
_entity_poly.entity_id
_entity_poly.type
_entity_poly.pdbx_seq_one_letter_code
_entity_poly.pdbx_strand_id
1 'polypeptide(L)' 'MRASGKTSFCNVIGNGQWSEDVVPTVAFSYRQIRRGNIKFKVWDVAGQSKYRTLWERYCQGVNAIVFVVDSS' A
#
# COMPACT_ATOMS: atom_id res chain seq x y z
N MET A 1 -7.31 10.04 -4.62
CA MET A 1 -7.04 9.81 -3.18
C MET A 1 -5.56 9.99 -2.87
N ARG A 2 -5.13 11.25 -2.68
CA ARG A 2 -3.91 11.55 -1.92
C ARG A 2 -4.29 11.49 -0.43
N ALA A 3 -3.35 11.09 0.43
CA ALA A 3 -3.46 11.09 1.90
C ALA A 3 -4.40 10.09 2.62
N SER A 4 -5.00 9.08 1.96
CA SER A 4 -5.87 8.11 2.66
C SER A 4 -5.19 7.11 3.62
N GLY A 5 -3.94 7.30 4.03
CA GLY A 5 -3.27 6.43 5.01
C GLY A 5 -2.72 5.07 4.52
N LYS A 6 -2.76 4.78 3.21
CA LYS A 6 -2.27 3.51 2.61
C LYS A 6 -0.84 3.13 3.03
N THR A 7 0.07 4.10 3.00
CA THR A 7 1.47 3.85 3.34
C THR A 7 1.66 3.65 4.85
N SER A 8 0.93 4.40 5.68
CA SER A 8 0.90 4.21 7.13
C SER A 8 0.40 2.81 7.51
N PHE A 9 -0.65 2.32 6.86
CA PHE A 9 -1.14 0.94 7.02
C PHE A 9 -0.06 -0.10 6.71
N CYS A 10 0.67 0.07 5.60
CA CYS A 10 1.76 -0.84 5.25
C CYS A 10 2.91 -0.82 6.27
N ASN A 11 3.25 0.34 6.81
CA ASN A 11 4.31 0.49 7.81
C ASN A 11 3.95 -0.22 9.13
N VAL A 12 2.71 -0.06 9.58
CA VAL A 12 2.20 -0.74 10.79
C VAL A 12 2.17 -2.25 10.59
N ILE A 13 1.65 -2.74 9.45
CA ILE A 13 1.67 -4.18 9.16
C ILE A 13 3.10 -4.71 9.01
N GLY A 14 4.02 -3.90 8.48
CA GLY A 14 5.43 -4.22 8.31
C GLY A 14 6.20 -4.39 9.61
N ASN A 15 6.34 -3.28 10.33
CA ASN A 15 7.33 -3.12 11.39
C ASN A 15 6.69 -2.92 12.76
N GLY A 16 5.36 -2.77 12.84
CA GLY A 16 4.63 -2.49 14.08
C GLY A 16 4.91 -1.09 14.61
N GLN A 17 5.60 -0.27 13.83
CA GLN A 17 5.99 1.08 14.14
C GLN A 17 5.22 2.00 13.20
N TRP A 18 4.56 3.00 13.78
CA TRP A 18 4.05 4.13 13.04
C TRP A 18 5.22 5.10 12.79
N SER A 19 5.34 5.57 11.56
CA SER A 19 6.38 6.53 11.15
C SER A 19 5.67 7.70 10.48
N GLU A 20 6.00 8.90 10.95
CA GLU A 20 5.46 10.18 10.51
C GLU A 20 6.09 10.61 9.16
N ASP A 21 7.31 10.13 8.88
CA ASP A 21 8.05 10.34 7.62
C ASP A 21 7.59 9.38 6.50
N VAL A 22 6.43 9.68 5.92
CA VAL A 22 5.95 8.98 4.74
C VAL A 22 6.36 9.74 3.48
N VAL A 23 7.37 9.23 2.78
CA VAL A 23 7.72 9.74 1.44
C VAL A 23 6.55 9.50 0.47
N PRO A 24 6.06 10.53 -0.24
CA PRO A 24 4.98 10.35 -1.21
C PRO A 24 5.35 9.31 -2.27
N THR A 25 4.52 8.27 -2.43
CA THR A 25 4.73 7.25 -3.46
C THR A 25 4.66 7.89 -4.85
N VAL A 26 5.78 7.92 -5.56
CA VAL A 26 5.89 8.58 -6.88
C VAL A 26 4.99 7.89 -7.91
N ALA A 27 4.84 6.55 -7.85
CA ALA A 27 3.90 5.81 -8.70
C ALA A 27 3.41 4.51 -8.03
N PHE A 28 4.36 3.64 -7.64
CA PHE A 28 4.10 2.40 -6.90
C PHE A 28 5.30 2.08 -6.01
N SER A 29 5.08 1.32 -4.94
CA SER A 29 6.14 0.79 -4.07
C SER A 29 5.88 -0.68 -3.79
N TYR A 30 6.91 -1.50 -3.99
CA TYR A 30 6.88 -2.90 -3.59
C TYR A 30 7.45 -3.04 -2.18
N ARG A 31 6.71 -3.73 -1.30
CA ARG A 31 7.14 -4.05 0.05
C ARG A 31 6.98 -5.53 0.35
N GLN A 32 8.01 -6.13 0.92
CA GLN A 32 7.91 -7.45 1.53
C GLN A 32 7.82 -7.29 3.04
N ILE A 33 6.76 -7.84 3.61
CA ILE A 33 6.49 -7.79 5.04
C ILE A 33 6.49 -9.22 5.57
N ARG A 34 7.15 -9.46 6.70
CA ARG A 34 7.14 -10.76 7.36
C ARG A 34 6.51 -10.64 8.74
N ARG A 35 5.46 -11.43 9.00
CA ARG A 35 4.84 -11.57 10.33
C ARG A 35 4.83 -13.04 10.71
N GLY A 36 5.68 -13.39 11.68
CA GLY A 36 5.97 -14.78 12.02
C GLY A 36 6.46 -15.58 10.80
N ASN A 37 5.71 -16.63 10.46
CA ASN A 37 6.01 -17.52 9.34
C ASN A 37 5.36 -17.08 8.01
N ILE A 38 4.58 -16.00 8.02
CA ILE A 38 3.86 -15.50 6.85
C ILE A 38 4.65 -14.37 6.20
N LYS A 39 4.81 -14.45 4.86
CA LYS A 39 5.42 -13.41 4.04
C LYS A 39 4.34 -12.77 3.16
N PHE A 40 4.11 -11.48 3.38
CA PHE A 40 3.25 -10.65 2.55
C PHE A 40 4.08 -9.94 1.49
N LYS A 41 3.60 -9.97 0.24
CA LYS A 41 4.10 -9.15 -0.86
C LYS A 41 3.06 -8.09 -1.13
N VAL A 42 3.39 -6.82 -0.86
CA VAL A 42 2.44 -5.71 -0.93
C VAL A 42 2.89 -4.75 -2.02
N TRP A 43 1.93 -4.37 -2.87
CA TRP A 43 2.07 -3.30 -3.84
C TRP A 43 1.27 -2.09 -3.35
N ASP A 44 1.96 -1.05 -2.87
CA ASP A 44 1.34 0.23 -2.53
C ASP A 44 1.30 1.10 -3.79
N VAL A 45 0.10 1.37 -4.28
CA VAL A 45 -0.12 2.12 -5.52
C VAL A 45 -0.61 3.53 -5.19
N ALA A 46 0.00 4.53 -5.83
CA ALA A 46 -0.41 5.92 -5.65
C ALA A 46 -1.87 6.11 -6.10
N GLY A 47 -2.69 6.72 -5.24
CA GLY A 47 -4.12 6.95 -5.51
C GLY A 47 -4.42 8.14 -6.43
N GLN A 48 -3.45 8.63 -7.21
CA GLN A 48 -3.66 9.67 -8.21
C GLN A 48 -4.32 9.06 -9.45
N SER A 49 -5.29 9.76 -10.05
CA SER A 49 -6.09 9.24 -11.18
C SER A 49 -5.24 8.74 -12.35
N LYS A 50 -4.09 9.37 -12.61
CA LYS A 50 -3.14 8.99 -13.66
C LYS A 50 -2.53 7.59 -13.49
N TYR A 51 -2.64 6.97 -12.32
CA TYR A 51 -2.14 5.62 -12.04
C TYR A 51 -3.25 4.56 -11.92
N ARG A 52 -4.53 4.93 -12.10
CA ARG A 52 -5.65 3.97 -12.02
C ARG A 52 -5.60 2.89 -13.09
N THR A 53 -5.12 3.22 -14.29
CA THR A 53 -4.91 2.25 -15.40
C THR A 53 -3.90 1.16 -15.07
N LEU A 54 -3.05 1.35 -14.05
CA LEU A 54 -2.10 0.34 -13.59
C LEU A 54 -2.73 -0.65 -12.60
N TRP A 55 -3.88 -0.34 -12.00
CA TRP A 55 -4.50 -1.19 -10.98
C TRP A 55 -4.85 -2.57 -11.53
N GLU A 56 -5.35 -2.63 -12.77
CA GLU A 56 -5.66 -3.91 -13.44
C GLU A 56 -4.44 -4.82 -13.51
N ARG A 57 -3.26 -4.27 -13.77
CA ARG A 57 -2.01 -5.04 -13.85
C ARG A 57 -1.53 -5.54 -12.49
N TYR A 58 -1.67 -4.72 -11.45
CA TYR A 58 -1.16 -5.04 -10.11
C TYR A 58 -2.15 -5.82 -9.23
N CYS A 59 -3.44 -5.77 -9.55
CA CYS A 59 -4.49 -6.54 -8.87
C CYS A 59 -4.68 -7.93 -9.50
N GLN A 60 -4.14 -8.19 -10.69
CA GLN A 60 -4.25 -9.52 -11.29
C GLN A 60 -3.41 -10.54 -10.52
N GLY A 61 -4.04 -11.63 -10.06
CA GLY A 61 -3.36 -12.72 -9.36
C GLY A 61 -2.99 -12.44 -7.90
N VAL A 62 -3.45 -11.33 -7.31
CA VAL A 62 -3.28 -11.09 -5.87
C VAL A 62 -4.28 -11.90 -5.05
N ASN A 63 -3.89 -12.30 -3.84
CA ASN A 63 -4.80 -13.02 -2.93
C ASN A 63 -5.90 -12.12 -2.36
N ALA A 64 -5.64 -10.82 -2.22
CA ALA A 64 -6.59 -9.85 -1.68
C ALA A 64 -6.25 -8.44 -2.17
N ILE A 65 -7.28 -7.59 -2.25
CA ILE A 65 -7.16 -6.16 -2.52
C ILE A 65 -7.60 -5.41 -1.26
N VAL A 66 -6.77 -4.49 -0.77
CA VAL A 66 -7.09 -3.62 0.35
C VAL A 66 -7.29 -2.20 -0.18
N PHE A 67 -8.53 -1.71 -0.09
CA PHE A 67 -8.88 -0.36 -0.52
C PHE A 67 -9.02 0.55 0.71
N VAL A 68 -8.11 1.51 0.86
CA VAL A 68 -8.08 2.40 2.04
C VAL A 68 -8.70 3.75 1.70
N VAL A 69 -9.79 4.07 2.40
CA VAL A 69 -10.60 5.29 2.26
C VAL A 69 -10.44 6.12 3.54
N ASP A 70 -10.22 7.42 3.38
CA ASP A 70 -10.28 8.35 4.51
C ASP A 70 -11.76 8.63 4.85
N SER A 71 -12.11 8.55 6.13
CA SER A 71 -13.50 8.63 6.61
C SER A 71 -13.79 9.87 7.47
N SER A 72 -12.80 10.75 7.60
CA SER A 72 -12.93 12.05 8.30
C SER A 72 -13.92 12.99 7.60
#